data_AF-A0A4R3JL74-F1
#
_entry.id   AF-A0A4R3JL74-F1
#
_cell.length_a   1.000
_cell.length_b   1.000
_cell.length_c   1.000
_cell.angle_alpha   90.00
_cell.angle_beta   90.00
_cell.angle_gamma   90.00
#
_symmetry.space_group_name_H-M   'P 1'
#
loop_
_entity.id
_entity.type
_entity.pdbx_description
1 polymer ?
#
loop_
_entity_poly.entity_id
_entity_poly.type
_entity_poly.pdbx_seq_one_letter_code
_entity_poly.pdbx_strand_id
1 'polypeptide(L)' 'MENNKTITEEQFRGVCKQTLPHLKELIENLREIGFDGMTSITVTGEGYISLDAYDSGWSMLKTSKENDARIRKEFDEAV' A
#
# COMPACT_ATOMS: atom_id res chain seq x y z
N MET A 1 19.91 -1.15 -20.04
CA MET A 1 21.01 -0.83 -19.11
C MET A 1 20.46 -1.00 -17.71
N GLU A 2 20.82 -2.08 -17.02
CA GLU A 2 20.46 -2.27 -15.62
C GLU A 2 21.26 -1.26 -14.77
N ASN A 3 20.59 -0.24 -14.26
CA ASN A 3 21.16 0.63 -13.24
C ASN A 3 21.20 -0.16 -11.92
N ASN A 4 22.25 -0.97 -11.74
CA ASN A 4 22.49 -1.72 -10.51
C ASN A 4 23.05 -0.79 -9.42
N LYS A 5 22.29 0.25 -9.07
CA LYS A 5 22.59 1.09 -7.91
C LYS A 5 22.11 0.36 -6.67
N THR A 6 23.04 -0.27 -5.95
CA THR A 6 22.77 -0.86 -4.64
C THR A 6 22.41 0.25 -3.66
N ILE A 7 21.26 0.12 -3.00
CA ILE A 7 20.85 1.02 -1.91
C ILE A 7 21.74 0.80 -0.69
N THR A 8 22.19 1.87 -0.03
CA THR A 8 22.89 1.74 1.25
C THR A 8 21.91 1.64 2.41
N GLU A 9 22.36 1.07 3.53
CA GLU A 9 21.55 1.00 4.76
C GLU A 9 21.09 2.37 5.23
N GLU A 10 21.98 3.38 5.19
CA GLU A 10 21.66 4.75 5.61
C GLU A 10 20.55 5.37 4.74
N GLN A 11 20.62 5.17 3.42
CA GLN A 11 19.58 5.63 2.49
C GLN A 11 18.24 4.98 2.80
N PHE A 12 18.23 3.65 2.99
CA PHE A 12 17.00 2.93 3.32
C PHE A 12 16.42 3.36 4.68
N ARG A 13 17.26 3.56 5.70
CA ARG A 13 16.83 4.11 7.00
C ARG A 13 16.20 5.49 6.87
N GLY A 14 16.75 6.35 6.00
CA GLY A 14 16.17 7.65 5.67
C GLY A 14 14.75 7.52 5.14
N VAL A 15 14.54 6.64 4.15
CA VAL A 15 13.22 6.35 3.57
C VAL A 15 12.26 5.83 4.64
N CYS A 16 12.68 4.87 5.49
CA CYS A 16 11.83 4.32 6.55
C CYS A 16 11.40 5.38 7.56
N LYS A 17 12.30 6.29 7.96
CA LYS A 17 11.96 7.40 8.87
C LYS A 17 10.92 8.35 8.27
N GLN A 18 11.02 8.62 6.97
CA GLN A 18 10.06 9.47 6.25
C GLN A 18 8.72 8.77 6.01
N THR A 19 8.73 7.45 5.78
CA THR A 19 7.53 6.66 5.46
C THR A 19 6.70 6.33 6.71
N LEU A 20 7.35 6.13 7.86
CA LEU A 20 6.69 5.65 9.09
C LEU A 20 5.49 6.50 9.55
N PRO A 21 5.52 7.86 9.54
CA PRO A 21 4.34 8.67 9.89
C PRO A 21 3.12 8.39 9.00
N HIS A 22 3.33 8.23 7.69
CA HIS A 22 2.25 7.93 6.74
C HIS A 22 1.64 6.54 6.96
N LEU A 23 2.46 5.55 7.32
CA LEU A 23 1.97 4.22 7.69
C LEU A 23 1.15 4.25 8.99
N LYS A 24 1.56 5.07 9.96
CA LYS A 24 0.78 5.26 11.19
C LYS A 24 -0.56 5.93 10.91
N GLU A 25 -0.57 6.97 10.10
CA GLU A 25 -1.79 7.66 9.67
C GLU A 25 -2.75 6.70 8.96
N LEU A 26 -2.25 5.85 8.05
CA LEU A 26 -3.06 4.81 7.41
C LEU A 26 -3.68 3.85 8.44
N ILE A 27 -2.92 3.41 9.44
CA ILE A 27 -3.42 2.52 10.50
C ILE A 27 -4.57 3.20 11.27
N GLU A 28 -4.42 4.47 11.64
CA GLU A 28 -5.48 5.19 12.36
C GLU A 28 -6.72 5.40 11.49
N ASN A 29 -6.55 5.75 10.20
CA ASN A 29 -7.67 5.91 9.27
C ASN A 29 -8.48 4.60 9.09
N LEU A 30 -7.80 3.45 9.09
CA LEU A 30 -8.47 2.14 9.00
C LEU A 30 -9.22 1.81 10.30
N ARG A 31 -8.64 2.13 11.46
CA ARG A 31 -9.28 1.97 12.77
C ARG A 31 -10.53 2.85 12.91
N GLU A 32 -10.49 4.08 12.41
CA GLU A 32 -11.62 5.01 12.44
C GLU A 32 -12.85 4.47 11.70
N ILE A 33 -12.64 3.65 10.67
CA ILE A 33 -13.73 2.96 9.95
C ILE A 33 -14.04 1.56 10.47
N GLY A 34 -13.42 1.16 11.59
CA GLY A 34 -13.65 -0.13 12.26
C GLY A 34 -12.90 -1.31 11.66
N PHE A 35 -11.82 -1.09 10.90
CA PHE A 35 -10.97 -2.15 10.36
C PHE A 35 -9.65 -2.26 11.13
N ASP A 36 -9.51 -3.33 11.91
CA ASP A 36 -8.30 -3.65 12.68
C ASP A 36 -7.49 -4.81 12.08
N GLY A 37 -7.87 -5.27 10.89
CA GLY A 37 -7.27 -6.43 10.22
C GLY A 37 -5.90 -6.16 9.60
N MET A 38 -5.28 -7.22 9.10
CA MET A 38 -4.00 -7.11 8.38
C MET A 38 -4.20 -6.27 7.12
N THR A 39 -3.32 -5.29 6.92
CA THR A 39 -3.29 -4.47 5.70
C THR A 39 -1.95 -4.62 5.01
N SER A 40 -1.96 -4.86 3.69
CA SER A 40 -0.75 -4.88 2.89
C SER A 40 -0.69 -3.69 1.93
N ILE A 41 0.51 -3.14 1.72
CA ILE A 41 0.79 -2.11 0.71
C ILE A 41 1.89 -2.61 -0.19
N THR A 42 1.67 -2.60 -1.50
CA THR A 42 2.72 -2.86 -2.50
C THR A 42 2.94 -1.63 -3.34
N VAL A 43 4.20 -1.25 -3.53
CA VAL A 43 4.61 -0.15 -4.40
C VAL A 43 5.68 -0.62 -5.37
N THR A 44 5.64 -0.17 -6.62
CA THR A 44 6.72 -0.37 -7.58
C THR A 44 7.36 0.96 -7.98
N GLY A 45 8.63 0.91 -8.40
CA GLY A 45 9.36 2.11 -8.83
C GLY A 45 8.74 2.82 -10.05
N GLU A 46 7.84 2.15 -10.78
CA GLU A 46 7.15 2.73 -11.92
C GLU A 46 5.86 3.46 -11.53
N GLY A 47 5.45 3.43 -10.25
CA GLY A 47 4.25 4.12 -9.76
C GLY A 47 3.00 3.24 -9.67
N TYR A 48 3.16 1.91 -9.67
CA TYR A 48 2.08 1.02 -9.24
C TYR A 48 1.94 1.09 -7.71
N ILE A 49 0.70 1.17 -7.22
CA ILE A 49 0.36 1.12 -5.80
C ILE A 49 -0.83 0.17 -5.64
N SER A 50 -0.75 -0.78 -4.71
CA SER A 50 -1.90 -1.54 -4.24
C SER A 50 -1.99 -1.54 -2.72
N LEU A 51 -3.21 -1.44 -2.21
CA LEU A 51 -3.57 -1.54 -0.80
C LEU A 51 -4.61 -2.64 -0.67
N ASP A 52 -4.39 -3.60 0.23
CA ASP A 52 -5.31 -4.70 0.48
C ASP A 52 -5.65 -4.75 1.97
N ALA A 53 -6.93 -4.64 2.30
CA ALA A 53 -7.45 -4.81 3.64
C ALA A 53 -7.95 -6.26 3.77
N TYR A 54 -7.08 -7.12 4.28
CA TYR A 54 -7.27 -8.57 4.28
C TYR A 54 -8.57 -8.99 4.98
N ASP A 55 -9.23 -10.04 4.47
CA ASP A 55 -10.53 -10.56 4.92
C ASP A 55 -11.72 -9.58 4.85
N SER A 56 -11.52 -8.32 4.45
CA SER A 56 -12.62 -7.35 4.27
C SER A 56 -13.25 -7.39 2.88
N GLY A 57 -12.55 -8.03 1.93
CA GLY A 57 -12.85 -7.97 0.49
C GLY A 57 -12.48 -6.63 -0.16
N TRP A 58 -12.04 -5.61 0.59
CA TRP A 58 -11.72 -4.30 0.03
C TRP A 58 -10.25 -4.17 -0.36
N SER A 59 -10.02 -3.65 -1.57
CA SER A 59 -8.69 -3.29 -2.04
C SER A 59 -8.70 -2.02 -2.90
N MET A 60 -7.54 -1.38 -3.01
CA MET A 60 -7.29 -0.25 -3.89
C MET A 60 -6.12 -0.57 -4.81
N LEU A 61 -6.22 -0.14 -6.07
CA LEU A 61 -5.20 -0.27 -7.10
C LEU A 61 -5.01 1.07 -7.81
N LYS A 62 -3.76 1.49 -8.01
CA LYS A 62 -3.41 2.61 -8.88
C LYS A 62 -2.24 2.20 -9.77
N THR A 63 -2.42 2.29 -11.08
CA THR A 63 -1.31 2.13 -12.02
C THR A 63 -0.70 3.48 -12.39
N SER A 64 0.52 3.46 -12.92
CA SER A 64 1.27 4.67 -13.29
C SER A 64 0.65 5.49 -14.42
N LYS A 65 -0.26 4.89 -15.19
CA LYS A 65 -0.95 5.53 -16.33
C LYS A 65 -2.30 6.14 -15.95
N GLU A 66 -2.74 5.94 -14.71
CA GLU A 66 -4.07 6.37 -14.26
C GLU A 66 -3.96 7.63 -13.42
N ASN A 67 -4.94 8.52 -13.56
CA ASN A 67 -5.04 9.71 -12.71
C ASN A 67 -5.55 9.33 -11.31
N ASP A 68 -6.57 8.49 -11.25
CA ASP A 68 -7.24 8.09 -10.01
C ASP A 68 -6.96 6.63 -9.62
N ALA A 69 -7.16 6.31 -8.36
CA ALA A 69 -7.11 4.94 -7.87
C ALA A 69 -8.45 4.23 -8.12
N ARG A 70 -8.40 2.94 -8.45
CA ARG A 70 -9.56 2.05 -8.53
C ARG A 70 -9.76 1.38 -7.17
N ILE A 71 -10.98 1.44 -6.65
CA ILE A 71 -11.39 0.74 -5.42
C ILE A 71 -12.19 -0.49 -5.83
N ARG A 72 -11.91 -1.64 -5.21
CA ARG A 72 -12.56 -2.92 -5.48
C ARG A 72 -13.12 -3.51 -4.19
N LYS A 73 -14.24 -4.22 -4.33
CA LYS A 73 -14.79 -5.12 -3.32
C LYS A 73 -14.92 -6.51 -3.94
N GLU A 74 -14.15 -7.47 -3.46
CA GLU A 74 -14.33 -8.87 -3.80
C GLU A 74 -15.61 -9.38 -3.13
N PHE A 75 -16.47 -10.01 -3.93
CA PHE A 75 -17.66 -10.67 -3.44
C PHE A 75 -17.28 -12.12 -3.15
N ASP A 76 -17.42 -12.53 -1.89
CA ASP A 76 -17.40 -13.95 -1.53
C ASP A 76 -18.86 -14.43 -1.55
N GLU A 77 -19.23 -15.28 -2.51
CA GLU A 77 -20.50 -15.99 -2.46
C GLU A 77 -20.40 -17.08 -1.38
N ALA A 78 -21.29 -17.04 -0.39
CA ALA A 78 -21.37 -18.10 0.61
C ALA A 78 -21.73 -19.43 -0.07
N VAL A 79 -20.87 -20.45 0.11
CA VAL A 79 -21.12 -21.84 -0.32
C VAL A 79 -22.13 -22.52 0.59
#